data_AF-A0A1D6KJB9-F1
#
_entry.id   AF-A0A1D6KJB9-F1
#
_cell.length_a   1.000
_cell.length_b   1.000
_cell.length_c   1.000
_cell.angle_alpha   90.00
_cell.angle_beta   90.00
_cell.angle_gamma   90.00
#
_symmetry.space_group_name_H-M   'P 1'
#
loop_
_entity.id
_entity.type
_entity.pdbx_description
1 polymer ?
#
loop_
_entity_poly.entity_id
_entity_poly.type
_entity_poly.pdbx_seq_one_letter_code
_entity_poly.pdbx_strand_id
1 'polypeptide(L)'
;MVRGYMSNTELETAVHAFGSRCSNISRVYSIGKSVNHFPLWVIEISDKPKQRESEPAFKFIGNVHGDEPVAREVLMHLANWLCDNYLKDSLATLIVENMHLHILPTMNPDGFALRWHGNANNIDLNRDFPDQPFN
;
A
#
# COMPACT_ATOMS: atom_id res chain seq x y z
N MET A 1 -15.07 -2.21 22.20
CA MET A 1 -15.01 -1.00 21.35
C MET A 1 -14.57 -1.48 19.97
N VAL A 2 -15.43 -1.41 18.94
CA VAL A 2 -15.04 -1.83 17.58
C VAL A 2 -14.09 -0.77 17.05
N ARG A 3 -12.86 -1.15 16.69
CA ARG A 3 -11.88 -0.24 16.09
C ARG A 3 -12.37 0.09 14.67
N GLY A 4 -12.51 1.37 14.35
CA GLY A 4 -12.82 1.82 13.00
C GLY A 4 -11.61 1.70 12.06
N TYR A 5 -11.82 2.06 10.78
CA TYR A 5 -10.75 2.20 9.78
C TYR A 5 -9.70 3.24 10.21
N MET A 6 -8.43 3.00 9.89
CA MET A 6 -7.33 3.93 10.18
C MET A 6 -7.49 5.23 9.37
N SER A 7 -7.46 6.37 10.05
CA SER A 7 -7.29 7.69 9.43
C SER A 7 -6.00 7.77 8.60
N ASN A 8 -5.82 8.84 7.81
CA ASN A 8 -4.58 9.05 7.05
C ASN A 8 -3.35 9.12 7.96
N THR A 9 -3.47 9.80 9.11
CA THR A 9 -2.39 9.92 10.11
C THR A 9 -2.11 8.60 10.82
N GLU A 10 -3.14 7.83 11.15
CA GLU A 10 -2.97 6.49 11.76
C GLU A 10 -2.33 5.50 10.79
N LEU A 11 -2.75 5.53 9.52
CA LEU A 11 -2.15 4.70 8.48
C LEU A 11 -0.67 5.06 8.27
N GLU A 12 -0.33 6.35 8.16
CA GLU A 12 1.06 6.82 8.06
C GLU A 12 1.90 6.33 9.25
N THR A 13 1.37 6.47 10.47
CA THR A 13 2.02 5.96 11.68
C THR A 13 2.23 4.44 11.60
N ALA A 14 1.21 3.70 11.15
CA ALA A 14 1.27 2.24 11.04
C ALA A 14 2.29 1.78 9.97
N VAL A 15 2.36 2.46 8.83
CA VAL A 15 3.33 2.18 7.76
C VAL A 15 4.76 2.42 8.24
N HIS A 16 5.04 3.54 8.93
CA HIS A 16 6.37 3.81 9.48
C HIS A 16 6.75 2.88 10.63
N ALA A 17 5.79 2.51 11.49
CA ALA A 17 5.99 1.50 12.52
C ALA A 17 6.33 0.14 11.91
N PHE A 18 5.64 -0.26 10.83
CA PHE A 18 5.96 -1.46 10.06
C PHE A 18 7.39 -1.39 9.52
N GLY A 19 7.75 -0.32 8.80
CA GLY A 19 9.09 -0.19 8.19
C GLY A 19 10.21 -0.21 9.22
N SER A 20 9.99 0.32 10.42
CA SER A 20 10.96 0.26 11.51
C SER A 20 11.12 -1.16 12.06
N ARG A 21 9.98 -1.84 12.31
CA ARG A 21 9.92 -3.17 12.91
C ARG A 21 10.44 -4.27 11.97
N CYS A 22 10.23 -4.09 10.67
CA CYS A 22 10.50 -5.07 9.61
C CYS A 22 11.62 -4.60 8.68
N SER A 23 12.52 -3.75 9.17
CA SER A 23 13.54 -3.03 8.38
C SER A 23 14.54 -3.95 7.65
N ASN A 24 14.66 -5.20 8.07
CA ASN A 24 15.50 -6.21 7.43
C ASN A 24 14.93 -6.73 6.10
N ILE A 25 13.61 -6.67 5.92
CA ILE A 25 12.91 -7.19 4.73
C ILE A 25 12.03 -6.14 4.06
N SER A 26 12.15 -4.88 4.46
CA SER A 26 11.25 -3.86 3.95
C SER A 26 11.88 -2.49 3.82
N ARG A 27 11.21 -1.68 3.00
CA ARG A 27 11.49 -0.26 2.86
C ARG A 27 10.17 0.48 2.67
N VAL A 28 10.04 1.62 3.33
CA VAL A 28 8.92 2.53 3.13
C VAL A 28 9.38 3.70 2.27
N TYR A 29 8.57 4.06 1.27
CA TYR A 29 8.80 5.26 0.46
C TYR A 29 7.48 5.86 0.00
N SER A 30 7.52 7.11 -0.46
CA SER A 30 6.36 7.78 -1.05
C SER A 30 6.52 7.86 -2.57
N ILE A 31 5.42 7.65 -3.29
CA ILE A 31 5.35 7.82 -4.76
C ILE A 31 4.83 9.19 -5.20
N GLY A 32 4.51 10.07 -4.24
CA GLY A 32 3.90 11.35 -4.50
C GLY A 32 2.95 11.78 -3.38
N LYS A 33 2.16 12.80 -3.65
CA LYS A 33 1.16 13.32 -2.72
C LYS A 33 -0.19 13.45 -3.42
N SER A 34 -1.27 13.34 -2.64
CA SER A 34 -2.62 13.65 -3.08
C SER A 34 -2.81 15.15 -3.32
N VAL A 35 -4.00 15.56 -3.78
CA VAL A 35 -4.35 16.97 -4.00
C VAL A 35 -4.27 17.75 -2.69
N ASN A 36 -4.72 17.16 -1.59
CA ASN A 36 -4.61 17.76 -0.25
C ASN A 36 -3.29 17.45 0.46
N HIS A 37 -2.25 17.09 -0.29
CA HIS A 37 -0.87 16.91 0.18
C HIS A 37 -0.62 15.73 1.13
N PHE A 38 -1.54 14.75 1.21
CA PHE A 38 -1.27 13.50 1.91
C PHE A 38 -0.29 12.64 1.10
N PRO A 39 0.83 12.18 1.69
CA PRO A 39 1.76 11.31 0.97
C PRO A 39 1.13 9.96 0.62
N LEU A 40 1.45 9.46 -0.57
CA LEU A 40 1.07 8.12 -1.02
C LEU A 40 2.17 7.13 -0.63
N TRP A 41 2.01 6.49 0.52
CA TRP A 41 3.00 5.60 1.12
C TRP A 41 2.95 4.19 0.53
N VAL A 42 4.10 3.69 0.13
CA VAL A 42 4.31 2.31 -0.34
C VAL A 42 5.20 1.56 0.65
N ILE A 43 4.80 0.33 0.95
CA ILE A 43 5.62 -0.66 1.66
C ILE A 43 6.21 -1.60 0.61
N GLU A 44 7.53 -1.56 0.46
CA GLU A 44 8.33 -2.56 -0.25
C GLU A 44 8.64 -3.72 0.70
N ILE A 45 8.46 -4.96 0.26
CA ILE A 45 8.79 -6.19 1.00
C ILE A 45 9.56 -7.13 0.08
N SER A 46 10.77 -7.52 0.49
CA SER A 46 11.70 -8.43 -0.21
C SER A 46 12.80 -8.87 0.76
N ASP A 47 13.51 -9.96 0.49
CA ASP A 47 14.73 -10.35 1.21
C ASP A 47 15.90 -9.37 1.01
N LYS A 48 15.92 -8.63 -0.11
CA LYS A 48 16.89 -7.57 -0.41
C LYS A 48 16.19 -6.28 -0.86
N PRO A 49 15.50 -5.58 0.06
CA PRO A 49 14.82 -4.33 -0.26
C PRO A 49 15.83 -3.31 -0.81
N LYS A 50 15.35 -2.44 -1.72
CA LYS A 50 16.08 -1.43 -2.50
C LYS A 50 16.96 -1.99 -3.62
N GLN A 51 17.28 -3.28 -3.62
CA GLN A 51 18.14 -3.88 -4.63
C GLN A 51 17.30 -4.34 -5.82
N ARG A 52 17.83 -4.17 -7.03
CA ARG A 52 17.18 -4.71 -8.22
C ARG A 52 17.65 -6.14 -8.42
N GLU A 53 16.70 -7.05 -8.52
CA GLU A 53 16.96 -8.48 -8.70
C GLU A 53 16.24 -9.03 -9.93
N SER A 54 16.49 -10.29 -10.27
CA SER A 54 15.77 -11.01 -11.33
C SER A 54 14.39 -11.50 -10.88
N GLU A 55 14.04 -11.30 -9.60
CA GLU A 55 12.75 -11.63 -9.03
C GLU A 55 11.62 -10.79 -9.66
N PRO A 56 10.41 -11.36 -9.80
CA PRO A 56 9.26 -10.62 -10.28
C PRO A 56 8.89 -9.50 -9.30
N ALA A 57 8.64 -8.31 -9.84
CA ALA A 57 8.02 -7.22 -9.09
C ALA A 57 6.50 -7.34 -9.16
N PHE A 58 5.84 -7.30 -8.01
CA PHE A 58 4.38 -7.36 -7.90
C PHE A 58 3.87 -6.17 -7.10
N LYS A 59 2.63 -5.76 -7.35
CA LYS A 59 1.99 -4.71 -6.55
C LYS A 59 0.55 -5.01 -6.19
N PHE A 60 0.18 -4.62 -4.97
CA PHE A 60 -1.20 -4.43 -4.57
C PHE A 60 -1.47 -2.96 -4.29
N ILE A 61 -2.56 -2.45 -4.84
CA ILE A 61 -3.02 -1.08 -4.65
C ILE A 61 -4.44 -1.13 -4.10
N GLY A 62 -4.67 -0.51 -2.95
CA GLY A 62 -5.97 -0.43 -2.31
C GLY A 62 -6.57 0.97 -2.37
N ASN A 63 -7.88 1.05 -2.16
CA ASN A 63 -8.60 2.29 -1.87
C ASN A 63 -8.31 3.38 -2.94
N VAL A 64 -8.47 2.99 -4.21
CA VAL A 64 -8.48 3.89 -5.37
C VAL A 64 -9.73 4.77 -5.34
N HIS A 65 -10.88 4.17 -5.01
CA HIS A 65 -12.07 4.90 -4.59
C HIS A 65 -12.05 5.07 -3.07
N GLY A 66 -12.28 6.29 -2.60
CA GLY A 66 -12.08 6.64 -1.20
C GLY A 66 -13.08 5.99 -0.23
N ASP A 67 -14.31 5.76 -0.69
CA ASP A 67 -15.41 5.10 0.03
C ASP A 67 -15.37 3.56 -0.02
N GLU A 68 -14.33 2.97 -0.61
CA GLU A 68 -14.05 1.53 -0.62
C GLU A 68 -12.86 1.17 0.31
N PRO A 69 -12.96 1.33 1.64
CA PRO A 69 -11.79 1.30 2.53
C PRO A 69 -11.30 -0.10 2.92
N VAL A 70 -12.04 -1.18 2.60
CA VAL A 70 -11.69 -2.54 3.06
C VAL A 70 -10.27 -2.92 2.64
N ALA A 71 -9.91 -2.66 1.37
CA ALA A 71 -8.57 -2.98 0.86
C ALA A 71 -7.44 -2.23 1.60
N ARG A 72 -7.71 -1.01 2.09
CA ARG A 72 -6.73 -0.21 2.87
C ARG A 72 -6.24 -0.95 4.10
N GLU A 73 -7.14 -1.60 4.84
CA GLU A 73 -6.81 -2.36 6.03
C GLU A 73 -6.28 -3.74 5.70
N VAL A 74 -6.89 -4.44 4.74
CA VAL A 74 -6.47 -5.79 4.33
C VAL A 74 -5.03 -5.79 3.86
N LEU A 75 -4.61 -4.75 3.14
CA LEU A 75 -3.22 -4.61 2.68
C LEU A 75 -2.24 -4.37 3.83
N MET A 76 -2.64 -3.62 4.87
CA MET A 76 -1.83 -3.51 6.09
C MET A 76 -1.78 -4.81 6.88
N HIS A 77 -2.87 -5.59 6.90
CA HIS A 77 -2.88 -6.92 7.51
C HIS A 77 -1.98 -7.90 6.76
N LEU A 78 -1.99 -7.88 5.42
CA LEU A 78 -1.08 -8.68 4.59
C LEU A 78 0.38 -8.33 4.88
N ALA A 79 0.73 -7.04 4.89
CA ALA A 79 2.08 -6.60 5.21
C ALA A 79 2.53 -7.11 6.58
N ASN A 80 1.71 -6.90 7.62
CA ASN A 80 2.03 -7.38 8.96
C ASN A 80 2.14 -8.91 9.03
N TRP A 81 1.25 -9.65 8.36
CA TRP A 81 1.33 -11.10 8.32
C TRP A 81 2.64 -11.58 7.69
N LEU A 82 3.08 -10.98 6.60
CA LEU A 82 4.37 -11.31 5.96
C LEU A 82 5.54 -11.06 6.91
N CYS A 83 5.57 -9.91 7.58
CA CYS A 83 6.66 -9.61 8.53
C CYS A 83 6.65 -10.49 9.77
N ASP A 84 5.46 -10.73 10.35
CA ASP A 84 5.33 -11.50 11.60
C ASP A 84 5.68 -12.98 11.40
N ASN A 85 5.48 -13.48 10.18
CA ASN A 85 5.63 -14.90 9.83
C ASN A 85 6.84 -15.19 8.93
N TYR A 86 7.62 -14.18 8.54
CA TYR A 86 8.87 -14.41 7.82
C TYR A 86 9.80 -15.35 8.62
N LEU A 87 10.31 -16.40 7.96
CA LEU A 87 11.09 -17.50 8.54
C LEU A 87 10.34 -18.41 9.55
N LYS A 88 9.04 -18.19 9.77
CA LYS A 88 8.19 -19.02 10.65
C LYS A 88 7.14 -19.80 9.86
N ASP A 89 6.62 -19.20 8.80
CA ASP A 89 5.65 -19.78 7.87
C ASP A 89 6.30 -19.93 6.49
N SER A 90 6.16 -21.11 5.88
CA SER A 90 6.80 -21.39 4.60
C SER A 90 6.26 -20.55 3.44
N LEU A 91 4.98 -20.18 3.47
CA LEU A 91 4.38 -19.33 2.44
C LEU A 91 4.84 -17.88 2.58
N ALA A 92 4.92 -17.35 3.81
CA ALA A 92 5.47 -16.01 4.05
C ALA A 92 6.94 -15.93 3.61
N THR A 93 7.76 -16.93 3.95
CA THR A 93 9.16 -17.00 3.50
C THR A 93 9.27 -17.10 2.00
N LEU A 94 8.48 -17.96 1.35
CA LEU A 94 8.45 -18.10 -0.11
C LEU A 94 8.16 -16.75 -0.79
N ILE A 95 7.18 -16.00 -0.28
CA ILE A 95 6.84 -14.68 -0.81
C ILE A 95 7.99 -13.69 -0.61
N VAL A 96 8.55 -13.57 0.59
CA VAL A 96 9.60 -12.57 0.85
C VAL A 96 10.89 -12.85 0.05
N GLU A 97 11.24 -14.12 -0.16
CA GLU A 97 12.49 -14.54 -0.84
C GLU A 97 12.40 -14.68 -2.37
N ASN A 98 11.21 -14.56 -2.98
CA ASN A 98 11.04 -14.84 -4.42
C ASN A 98 10.25 -13.77 -5.16
N MET A 99 9.93 -12.64 -4.53
CA MET A 99 9.28 -11.51 -5.20
C MET A 99 9.58 -10.18 -4.53
N HIS A 100 9.63 -9.14 -5.35
CA HIS A 100 9.62 -7.75 -4.90
C HIS A 100 8.18 -7.26 -4.78
N LEU A 101 7.62 -7.32 -3.58
CA LEU A 101 6.23 -6.94 -3.32
C LEU A 101 6.12 -5.46 -2.93
N HIS A 102 5.30 -4.70 -3.65
CA HIS A 102 5.00 -3.30 -3.36
C HIS A 102 3.52 -3.15 -2.97
N ILE A 103 3.25 -2.66 -1.75
CA ILE A 103 1.90 -2.46 -1.24
C ILE A 103 1.64 -0.96 -1.08
N LEU A 104 0.65 -0.45 -1.80
CA LEU A 104 0.08 0.90 -1.61
C LEU A 104 -1.29 0.74 -0.93
N PRO A 105 -1.40 0.94 0.40
CA PRO A 105 -2.66 0.71 1.10
C PRO A 105 -3.78 1.65 0.65
N THR A 106 -3.45 2.90 0.34
CA THR A 106 -4.41 3.89 -0.16
C THR A 106 -3.82 4.68 -1.33
N MET A 107 -4.54 4.68 -2.45
CA MET A 107 -4.24 5.56 -3.58
C MET A 107 -5.01 6.88 -3.51
N ASN A 108 -6.16 6.91 -2.83
CA ASN A 108 -7.01 8.09 -2.68
C ASN A 108 -7.25 8.47 -1.20
N PRO A 109 -6.22 8.97 -0.49
CA PRO A 109 -6.37 9.38 0.90
C PRO A 109 -7.32 10.59 1.08
N ASP A 110 -7.49 11.42 0.05
CA ASP A 110 -8.41 12.55 0.06
C ASP A 110 -9.87 12.08 0.05
N GLY A 111 -10.22 11.22 -0.91
CA GLY A 111 -11.54 10.61 -1.01
C GLY A 111 -11.88 9.81 0.25
N PHE A 112 -10.92 9.07 0.81
CA PHE A 112 -11.13 8.34 2.06
C PHE A 112 -11.51 9.27 3.23
N ALA A 113 -10.79 10.38 3.40
CA ALA A 113 -11.09 11.36 4.45
C ALA A 113 -12.50 11.97 4.30
N LEU A 114 -12.97 12.11 3.05
CA LEU A 114 -14.30 12.61 2.71
C LEU A 114 -15.39 11.52 2.62
N ARG A 115 -15.02 10.23 2.72
CA ARG A 115 -15.89 9.09 2.40
C ARG A 115 -16.54 9.23 1.02
N TRP A 116 -15.71 9.53 0.04
CA TRP A 116 -16.10 9.87 -1.32
C TRP A 116 -15.35 9.00 -2.34
N HIS A 117 -16.05 8.63 -3.41
CA HIS A 117 -15.52 7.82 -4.51
C HIS A 117 -14.32 8.49 -5.20
N GLY A 118 -14.50 9.74 -5.64
CA GLY A 118 -13.48 10.50 -6.38
C GLY A 118 -12.36 11.07 -5.50
N ASN A 119 -11.34 11.64 -6.13
CA ASN A 119 -10.30 12.42 -5.44
C ASN A 119 -10.83 13.81 -5.00
N ALA A 120 -9.98 14.66 -4.42
CA ALA A 120 -10.39 15.99 -3.95
C ALA A 120 -10.86 16.93 -5.08
N ASN A 121 -10.50 16.65 -6.34
CA ASN A 121 -10.96 17.39 -7.52
C ASN A 121 -12.24 16.79 -8.11
N ASN A 122 -12.88 15.84 -7.41
CA ASN A 122 -14.08 15.14 -7.87
C ASN A 122 -13.86 14.31 -9.16
N ILE A 123 -12.65 13.79 -9.35
CA ILE A 123 -12.31 12.90 -10.47
C ILE A 123 -12.30 11.45 -9.99
N ASP A 124 -12.94 10.56 -10.75
CA ASP A 124 -12.78 9.12 -10.60
C ASP A 124 -11.39 8.71 -11.10
N LEU A 125 -10.50 8.35 -10.17
CA LEU A 125 -9.12 7.97 -10.49
C LEU A 125 -9.04 6.74 -11.40
N ASN A 126 -10.02 5.83 -11.34
CA ASN A 126 -10.08 4.65 -12.20
C ASN A 126 -10.70 4.94 -13.58
N ARG A 127 -10.90 6.22 -13.91
CA ARG A 127 -11.25 6.73 -15.24
C ARG A 127 -10.25 7.78 -15.74
N ASP A 128 -9.16 7.98 -15.02
CA ASP A 128 -8.14 9.00 -15.30
C ASP A 128 -6.81 8.41 -15.81
N PHE A 129 -6.78 7.09 -16.06
CA PHE A 129 -5.65 6.45 -16.74
C PHE A 129 -5.75 6.67 -18.26
N PRO A 130 -4.61 6.77 -18.98
CA PRO A 130 -4.62 6.79 -20.44
C PRO A 130 -5.32 5.54 -20.99
N ASP A 131 -6.33 5.75 -21.82
CA ASP A 131 -6.99 4.66 -22.53
C ASP A 131 -6.23 4.33 -23.83
N GLN A 132 -6.37 3.10 -24.31
CA GLN A 132 -5.78 2.73 -25.60
C GLN A 132 -6.44 3.55 -26.71
N PRO A 133 -5.67 4.19 -27.60
CA PRO A 133 -6.27 4.80 -28.78
C PRO A 133 -6.95 3.70 -29.59
N PHE A 134 -8.24 3.83 -29.83
CA PHE A 134 -8.97 3.00 -30.78
C PHE A 134 -8.37 3.27 -32.18
N ASN A 135 -7.48 2.38 -32.63
CA ASN A 135 -7.04 2.31 -34.03
C ASN A 135 -7.89 1.29 -34.78
#